data_AF-A0A7X8ZPT0-F1
#
_entry.id   AF-A0A7X8ZPT0-F1
#
_cell.length_a   1.000
_cell.length_b   1.000
_cell.length_c   1.000
_cell.angle_alpha   90.00
_cell.angle_beta   90.00
_cell.angle_gamma   90.00
#
_symmetry.space_group_name_H-M   'P 1'
#
loop_
_entity.id
_entity.type
_entity.pdbx_description
1 polymer ?
#
loop_
_entity_poly.entity_id
_entity_poly.type
_entity_poly.pdbx_seq_one_letter_code
_entity_poly.pdbx_strand_id
1 'polypeptide(L)'
;MQIEIISVDEIASTNDMARELAEQGAPAGQVVVARRQAQGRGSRGRSFASPEGGIYMSVILRPDCAMSRTPLITPAAAVAVSQTLEELIGLKTQIKWVNDILVNGQKLAGILTESRSLPGSTQIDWAVVGIGINYSNLRSDFTPDLRHIITTVRSELGPQTKLPDPEILINAIASKLQDLVSNLDVTDFIEYYRDNNVLLGREVNVLNNDNSYCALVEDIDANARLIVRRRDNGHREFLNSGEVTINPTKPAQPVQPRKGTPVSRQIYDLAVMGIFLALIIIGSKITLPFPIVPKTLQATFVLLTGAFLGWRRGGLTCLLFMLMGLAGIPVFAKGGGFGYVLDPTFGYIVGFVFGSAMTGYLCERFKARRWWSVLLSLLAGLGVLYFFGLVHLYLILGVFTEHSLSLVEILRIGLWLSLPGDLLLTGLSAILVHRLQPVFKAR
;
A
#
# COMPACT_ATOMS: atom_id res chain seq x y z
N MET A 1 -9.58 4.40 -22.13
CA MET A 1 -10.38 5.25 -23.03
C MET A 1 -9.46 5.81 -24.11
N GLN A 2 -9.91 6.00 -25.34
CA GLN A 2 -9.07 6.66 -26.35
C GLN A 2 -9.05 8.15 -26.05
N ILE A 3 -7.87 8.67 -25.72
CA ILE A 3 -7.67 10.08 -25.35
C ILE A 3 -7.57 10.89 -26.64
N GLU A 4 -8.34 11.97 -26.73
CA GLU A 4 -8.25 12.89 -27.85
C GLU A 4 -7.12 13.90 -27.59
N ILE A 5 -6.14 13.93 -28.50
CA ILE A 5 -4.95 14.78 -28.40
C ILE A 5 -5.01 15.85 -29.49
N ILE A 6 -5.01 17.11 -29.07
CA ILE A 6 -4.85 18.28 -29.94
C ILE A 6 -3.38 18.69 -29.89
N SER A 7 -2.65 18.42 -30.98
CA SER A 7 -1.23 18.73 -31.11
C SER A 7 -1.02 20.02 -31.89
N VAL A 8 -0.23 20.95 -31.34
CA VAL A 8 0.16 22.21 -31.98
C VAL A 8 1.69 22.37 -31.99
N ASP A 9 2.24 23.01 -33.02
CA ASP A 9 3.69 23.22 -33.10
C ASP A 9 4.15 24.28 -32.07
N GLU A 10 3.50 25.44 -32.04
CA GLU A 10 3.84 26.53 -31.13
C GLU A 10 2.59 27.26 -30.65
N ILE A 11 2.56 27.58 -29.36
CA ILE A 11 1.43 28.28 -28.71
C ILE A 11 1.95 29.18 -27.59
N ALA A 12 1.14 30.14 -27.13
CA ALA A 12 1.45 30.90 -25.91
C ALA A 12 1.55 29.98 -24.68
N SER A 13 0.47 29.25 -24.36
CA SER A 13 0.45 28.21 -23.34
C SER A 13 -0.60 27.14 -23.65
N THR A 14 -0.28 25.87 -23.41
CA THR A 14 -1.24 24.75 -23.50
C THR A 14 -2.33 24.88 -22.43
N ASN A 15 -2.02 25.45 -21.26
CA ASN A 15 -3.00 25.69 -20.20
C ASN A 15 -4.10 26.65 -20.65
N ASP A 16 -3.72 27.73 -21.35
CA ASP A 16 -4.67 28.76 -21.76
C ASP A 16 -5.63 28.20 -22.83
N MET A 17 -5.12 27.45 -23.81
CA MET A 17 -5.97 26.77 -24.80
C MET A 17 -6.85 25.69 -24.17
N ALA A 18 -6.29 24.85 -23.28
CA ALA A 18 -7.08 23.83 -22.60
C ALA A 18 -8.17 24.43 -21.71
N ARG A 19 -7.91 25.57 -21.07
CA ARG A 19 -8.90 26.34 -20.31
C ARG A 19 -10.02 26.85 -21.22
N GLU A 20 -9.68 27.46 -22.36
CA GLU A 20 -10.67 27.95 -23.32
C GLU A 20 -11.56 26.81 -23.85
N LEU A 21 -10.96 25.66 -24.19
CA LEU A 21 -11.70 24.46 -24.60
C LEU A 21 -12.59 23.93 -23.47
N ALA A 22 -12.09 23.89 -22.23
CA ALA A 22 -12.89 23.46 -21.07
C ALA A 22 -14.10 24.37 -20.83
N GLU A 23 -13.93 25.69 -20.98
CA GLU A 23 -15.00 26.69 -20.90
C GLU A 23 -16.01 26.57 -22.05
N GLN A 24 -15.58 26.07 -23.21
CA GLN A 24 -16.44 25.76 -24.36
C GLN A 24 -17.15 24.39 -24.25
N GLY A 25 -16.92 23.64 -23.18
CA GLY A 25 -17.60 22.36 -22.95
C GLY A 25 -16.81 21.13 -23.40
N ALA A 26 -15.50 21.24 -23.62
CA ALA A 26 -14.65 20.09 -23.94
C ALA A 26 -14.82 18.94 -22.92
N PRO A 27 -14.77 17.67 -23.38
CA PRO A 27 -14.96 16.51 -22.52
C PRO A 27 -13.75 16.26 -21.61
N ALA A 28 -13.98 15.53 -20.52
CA ALA A 28 -12.90 15.06 -19.65
C ALA A 28 -11.97 14.11 -20.41
N GLY A 29 -10.66 14.25 -20.18
CA GLY A 29 -9.62 13.45 -20.81
C GLY A 29 -9.09 14.03 -22.11
N GLN A 30 -9.67 15.10 -22.67
CA GLN A 30 -9.07 15.79 -23.82
C GLN A 30 -7.75 16.47 -23.42
N VAL A 31 -6.74 16.35 -24.28
CA VAL A 31 -5.37 16.83 -24.01
C VAL A 31 -4.91 17.80 -25.09
N VAL A 32 -4.36 18.93 -24.69
CA VAL A 32 -3.63 19.85 -25.57
C VAL A 32 -2.14 19.63 -25.39
N VAL A 33 -1.40 19.44 -26.48
CA VAL A 33 0.06 19.23 -26.49
C VAL A 33 0.70 20.25 -27.42
N ALA A 34 1.83 20.82 -27.00
CA ALA A 34 2.63 21.71 -27.83
C ALA A 34 4.08 21.24 -27.95
N ARG A 35 4.71 21.44 -29.13
CA ARG A 35 6.16 21.21 -29.30
C ARG A 35 6.99 22.32 -28.65
N ARG A 36 6.47 23.55 -28.60
CA ARG A 36 7.07 24.72 -27.89
C ARG A 36 5.99 25.60 -27.28
N GLN A 37 6.33 26.32 -26.20
CA GLN A 37 5.48 27.40 -25.66
C GLN A 37 6.24 28.73 -25.62
N ALA A 38 5.64 29.79 -26.17
CA ALA A 38 6.20 31.14 -26.15
C ALA A 38 6.06 31.82 -24.77
N GLN A 39 5.01 31.47 -24.02
CA GLN A 39 4.66 32.06 -22.72
C GLN A 39 4.29 30.98 -21.71
N GLY A 40 5.08 29.89 -21.64
CA GLY A 40 4.84 28.80 -20.70
C GLY A 40 4.67 29.31 -19.26
N ARG A 41 3.61 28.86 -18.58
CA ARG A 41 3.22 29.33 -17.25
C ARG A 41 3.63 28.34 -16.17
N GLY A 42 4.16 28.87 -15.06
CA GLY A 42 4.42 28.15 -13.82
C GLY A 42 3.55 28.65 -12.67
N SER A 43 3.64 28.00 -11.52
CA SER A 43 2.92 28.42 -10.32
C SER A 43 3.30 29.85 -9.91
N ARG A 44 2.34 30.59 -9.35
CA ARG A 44 2.54 31.95 -8.80
C ARG A 44 3.08 32.97 -9.82
N GLY A 45 2.67 32.84 -11.09
CA GLY A 45 3.03 33.77 -12.16
C GLY A 45 4.46 33.66 -12.68
N ARG A 46 5.20 32.61 -12.29
CA ARG A 46 6.53 32.32 -12.85
C ARG A 46 6.42 31.84 -14.30
N SER A 47 7.48 32.00 -15.08
CA SER A 47 7.58 31.37 -16.40
C SER A 47 8.07 29.92 -16.31
N PHE A 48 7.65 29.11 -17.27
CA PHE A 48 8.13 27.74 -17.46
C PHE A 48 8.80 27.64 -18.83
N ALA A 49 10.12 27.51 -18.85
CA ALA A 49 10.89 27.38 -20.10
C ALA A 49 10.45 26.13 -20.87
N SER A 50 10.04 26.33 -22.12
CA SER A 50 9.43 25.28 -22.94
C SER A 50 10.10 25.13 -24.33
N PRO A 51 11.43 24.87 -24.41
CA PRO A 51 12.11 24.65 -25.68
C PRO A 51 11.67 23.33 -26.35
N GLU A 52 12.03 23.12 -27.60
CA GLU A 52 11.75 21.84 -28.27
C GLU A 52 12.32 20.63 -27.52
N GLY A 53 11.65 19.48 -27.60
CA GLY A 53 12.10 18.23 -26.99
C GLY A 53 11.62 18.03 -25.56
N GLY A 54 10.85 18.96 -25.00
CA GLY A 54 10.04 18.69 -23.81
C GLY A 54 8.68 18.10 -24.15
N ILE A 55 7.96 17.63 -23.13
CA ILE A 55 6.54 17.31 -23.20
C ILE A 55 5.80 18.44 -22.49
N TYR A 56 5.03 19.22 -23.24
CA TYR A 56 4.20 20.29 -22.72
C TYR A 56 2.75 19.95 -23.00
N MET A 57 2.04 19.47 -22.00
CA MET A 57 0.67 19.01 -22.14
C MET A 57 -0.24 19.64 -21.10
N SER A 58 -1.52 19.79 -21.44
CA SER A 58 -2.57 20.20 -20.52
C SER A 58 -3.76 19.26 -20.65
N VAL A 59 -4.16 18.65 -19.53
CA VAL A 59 -5.27 17.69 -19.48
C VAL A 59 -6.51 18.37 -18.94
N ILE A 60 -7.63 18.27 -19.66
CA ILE A 60 -8.93 18.76 -19.22
C ILE A 60 -9.60 17.66 -18.38
N LEU A 61 -10.00 18.01 -17.16
CA LEU A 61 -10.67 17.11 -16.22
C LEU A 61 -12.03 17.70 -15.82
N ARG A 62 -13.00 16.83 -15.59
CA ARG A 62 -14.32 17.19 -15.00
C ARG A 62 -14.56 16.35 -13.75
N PRO A 63 -13.85 16.67 -12.65
CA PRO A 63 -13.92 15.87 -11.43
C PRO A 63 -15.29 16.04 -10.75
N ASP A 64 -15.94 14.93 -10.42
CA ASP A 64 -17.12 14.92 -9.57
C ASP A 64 -16.71 14.95 -8.09
N CYS A 65 -16.16 16.09 -7.67
CA CYS A 65 -15.75 16.28 -6.28
C CYS A 65 -16.01 17.69 -5.77
N ALA A 66 -16.10 17.82 -4.45
CA ALA A 66 -16.23 19.12 -3.80
C ALA A 66 -14.96 19.95 -3.95
N MET A 67 -15.09 21.28 -3.96
CA MET A 67 -13.98 22.22 -4.02
C MET A 67 -12.90 21.99 -2.94
N SER A 68 -13.29 21.47 -1.78
CA SER A 68 -12.34 21.13 -0.71
C SER A 68 -11.33 20.05 -1.11
N ARG A 69 -11.60 19.29 -2.19
CA ARG A 69 -10.76 18.22 -2.73
C ARG A 69 -9.88 18.69 -3.89
N THR A 70 -10.13 19.86 -4.48
CA THR A 70 -9.29 20.44 -5.56
C THR A 70 -7.78 20.42 -5.26
N PRO A 71 -7.31 20.70 -4.03
CA PRO A 71 -5.88 20.66 -3.71
C PRO A 71 -5.22 19.29 -3.93
N LEU A 72 -5.99 18.20 -4.05
CA LEU A 72 -5.49 16.85 -4.32
C LEU A 72 -5.18 16.57 -5.79
N ILE A 73 -5.69 17.37 -6.72
CA ILE A 73 -5.51 17.16 -8.16
C ILE A 73 -4.02 17.33 -8.54
N THR A 74 -3.34 18.34 -7.99
CA THR A 74 -1.91 18.56 -8.25
C THR A 74 -1.03 17.41 -7.73
N PRO A 75 -1.20 16.93 -6.47
CA PRO A 75 -0.57 15.69 -6.00
C PRO A 75 -0.87 14.48 -6.88
N ALA A 76 -2.12 14.28 -7.30
CA ALA A 76 -2.48 13.17 -8.18
C ALA A 76 -1.72 13.22 -9.51
N ALA A 77 -1.55 14.41 -10.09
CA ALA A 77 -0.74 14.60 -11.29
C ALA A 77 0.75 14.32 -11.05
N ALA A 78 1.30 14.70 -9.90
CA ALA A 78 2.68 14.39 -9.55
C ALA A 78 2.88 12.86 -9.45
N VAL A 79 1.95 12.16 -8.81
CA VAL A 79 1.97 10.69 -8.73
C VAL A 79 1.83 10.06 -10.12
N ALA A 80 0.91 10.54 -10.94
CA ALA A 80 0.70 10.02 -12.29
C ALA A 80 1.98 10.10 -13.12
N VAL A 81 2.63 11.26 -13.13
CA VAL A 81 3.89 11.45 -13.88
C VAL A 81 5.01 10.57 -13.30
N SER A 82 5.20 10.57 -11.98
CA SER A 82 6.25 9.78 -11.33
C SER A 82 6.11 8.29 -11.59
N GLN A 83 4.90 7.74 -11.43
CA GLN A 83 4.64 6.32 -11.68
C GLN A 83 4.80 5.97 -13.15
N THR A 84 4.28 6.78 -14.07
CA THR A 84 4.41 6.50 -15.51
C THR A 84 5.87 6.53 -15.98
N LEU A 85 6.69 7.46 -15.47
CA LEU A 85 8.13 7.48 -15.76
C LEU A 85 8.85 6.25 -15.21
N GLU A 86 8.51 5.79 -14.01
CA GLU A 86 9.10 4.58 -13.43
C GLU A 86 8.66 3.32 -14.20
N GLU A 87 7.38 3.20 -14.53
CA GLU A 87 6.77 2.05 -15.22
C GLU A 87 7.27 1.89 -16.66
N LEU A 88 7.33 2.98 -17.44
CA LEU A 88 7.61 2.91 -18.87
C LEU A 88 9.09 3.03 -19.24
N ILE A 89 9.87 3.76 -18.44
CA ILE A 89 11.29 4.03 -18.75
C ILE A 89 12.23 3.77 -17.57
N GLY A 90 11.74 3.24 -16.45
CA GLY A 90 12.57 2.88 -15.29
C GLY A 90 13.16 4.07 -14.53
N LEU A 91 12.71 5.30 -14.82
CA LEU A 91 13.25 6.51 -14.20
C LEU A 91 12.54 6.79 -12.87
N LYS A 92 13.24 6.52 -11.77
CA LYS A 92 12.77 6.88 -10.43
C LYS A 92 12.87 8.37 -10.20
N THR A 93 11.80 8.95 -9.67
CA THR A 93 11.70 10.38 -9.40
C THR A 93 11.37 10.63 -7.94
N GLN A 94 11.58 11.86 -7.50
CA GLN A 94 11.13 12.35 -6.20
C GLN A 94 10.18 13.53 -6.41
N ILE A 95 9.29 13.75 -5.46
CA ILE A 95 8.32 14.85 -5.51
C ILE A 95 8.77 15.93 -4.54
N LYS A 96 8.80 17.20 -4.97
CA LYS A 96 8.93 18.35 -4.09
C LYS A 96 7.57 19.01 -3.98
N TRP A 97 7.06 19.04 -2.75
CA TRP A 97 5.76 19.60 -2.44
C TRP A 97 5.61 21.05 -2.97
N VAL A 98 4.52 21.41 -3.66
CA VAL A 98 3.37 20.57 -4.02
C VAL A 98 3.49 19.86 -5.38
N ASN A 99 4.23 20.44 -6.32
CA ASN A 99 3.98 20.29 -7.75
C ASN A 99 5.22 20.06 -8.62
N ASP A 100 6.40 19.93 -8.00
CA ASP A 100 7.66 19.77 -8.71
C ASP A 100 8.14 18.33 -8.66
N ILE A 101 8.60 17.78 -9.79
CA ILE A 101 9.18 16.45 -9.87
C ILE A 101 10.68 16.62 -10.07
N LEU A 102 11.45 15.92 -9.24
CA LEU A 102 12.91 16.02 -9.17
C LEU A 102 13.57 14.69 -9.49
N VAL A 103 14.76 14.75 -10.07
CA VAL A 103 15.73 13.64 -10.10
C VAL A 103 17.06 14.19 -9.63
N ASN A 104 17.72 13.49 -8.70
CA ASN A 104 19.00 13.92 -8.14
C ASN A 104 19.00 15.37 -7.60
N GLY A 105 17.87 15.81 -7.04
CA GLY A 105 17.69 17.17 -6.52
C GLY A 105 17.46 18.26 -7.56
N GLN A 106 17.47 17.93 -8.85
CA GLN A 106 17.24 18.86 -9.95
C GLN A 106 15.84 18.69 -10.55
N LYS A 107 15.21 19.78 -10.98
CA LYS A 107 13.84 19.77 -11.49
C LYS A 107 13.73 19.12 -12.86
N LEU A 108 12.94 18.06 -12.95
CA LEU A 108 12.63 17.34 -14.19
C LEU A 108 11.29 17.81 -14.78
N ALA A 109 10.29 18.01 -13.93
CA ALA A 109 8.96 18.43 -14.36
C ALA A 109 8.31 19.42 -13.39
N GLY A 110 7.36 20.20 -13.90
CA GLY A 110 6.52 21.09 -13.12
C GLY A 110 5.05 20.92 -13.49
N ILE A 111 4.19 21.02 -12.49
CA ILE A 111 2.74 20.88 -12.65
C ILE A 111 2.05 22.19 -12.27
N LEU A 112 1.05 22.58 -13.07
CA LEU A 112 0.19 23.73 -12.81
C LEU A 112 -1.26 23.31 -12.94
N THR A 113 -2.03 23.38 -11.85
CA THR A 113 -3.47 23.10 -11.88
C THR A 113 -4.25 24.40 -11.76
N GLU A 114 -5.15 24.61 -12.70
CA GLU A 114 -6.17 25.67 -12.67
C GLU A 114 -7.54 25.00 -12.63
N SER A 115 -8.51 25.60 -11.94
CA SER A 115 -9.85 25.01 -11.83
C SER A 115 -10.89 26.10 -11.67
N ARG A 116 -12.12 25.79 -12.06
CA ARG A 116 -13.28 26.67 -11.91
C ARG A 116 -14.43 25.89 -11.29
N SER A 117 -15.23 26.59 -10.50
CA SER A 117 -16.51 26.10 -9.99
C SER A 117 -17.67 26.79 -10.69
N LEU A 118 -18.84 26.13 -10.65
CA LEU A 118 -20.08 26.77 -11.05
C LEU A 118 -20.50 27.81 -10.00
N PRO A 119 -20.99 28.99 -10.39
CA PRO A 119 -21.54 29.97 -9.45
C PRO A 119 -22.63 29.34 -8.57
N GLY A 120 -22.49 29.46 -7.25
CA GLY A 120 -23.45 28.90 -6.29
C GLY A 120 -23.33 27.40 -6.05
N SER A 121 -22.37 26.70 -6.67
CA SER A 121 -22.09 25.28 -6.43
C SER A 121 -20.82 25.09 -5.60
N THR A 122 -20.79 24.03 -4.80
CA THR A 122 -19.57 23.55 -4.14
C THR A 122 -18.78 22.56 -5.00
N GLN A 123 -19.26 22.24 -6.20
CA GLN A 123 -18.61 21.33 -7.15
C GLN A 123 -17.73 22.07 -8.15
N ILE A 124 -16.69 21.37 -8.61
CA ILE A 124 -15.80 21.83 -9.68
C ILE A 124 -16.50 21.60 -11.02
N ASP A 125 -16.48 22.60 -11.90
CA ASP A 125 -16.95 22.48 -13.29
C ASP A 125 -15.90 21.77 -14.15
N TRP A 126 -14.67 22.31 -14.08
CA TRP A 126 -13.51 21.76 -14.75
C TRP A 126 -12.23 22.05 -13.98
N ALA A 127 -11.23 21.21 -14.20
CA ALA A 127 -9.85 21.46 -13.82
C ALA A 127 -8.95 21.23 -15.05
N VAL A 128 -8.00 22.13 -15.27
CA VAL A 128 -6.94 21.99 -16.28
C VAL A 128 -5.63 21.73 -15.56
N VAL A 129 -4.98 20.63 -15.92
CA VAL A 129 -3.70 20.24 -15.35
C VAL A 129 -2.62 20.33 -16.41
N GLY A 130 -1.82 21.39 -16.33
CA GLY A 130 -0.60 21.57 -17.10
C GLY A 130 0.55 20.75 -16.54
N ILE A 131 1.22 20.02 -17.41
CA ILE A 131 2.37 19.18 -17.09
C ILE A 131 3.47 19.50 -18.09
N GLY A 132 4.57 20.07 -17.60
CA GLY A 132 5.78 20.32 -18.37
C GLY A 132 6.89 19.38 -17.93
N ILE A 133 7.35 18.50 -18.82
CA ILE A 133 8.42 17.52 -18.56
C ILE A 133 9.60 17.81 -19.47
N ASN A 134 10.78 17.99 -18.87
CA ASN A 134 12.04 18.05 -19.60
C ASN A 134 12.39 16.64 -20.09
N TYR A 135 12.14 16.36 -21.36
CA TYR A 135 12.16 14.99 -21.90
C TYR A 135 13.43 14.70 -22.70
N SER A 136 13.37 14.86 -24.04
CA SER A 136 14.48 14.60 -24.95
C SER A 136 15.44 15.78 -25.12
N ASN A 137 15.03 16.98 -24.66
CA ASN A 137 15.87 18.17 -24.64
C ASN A 137 17.17 17.97 -23.83
N LEU A 138 18.19 18.73 -24.21
CA LEU A 138 19.47 18.80 -23.52
C LEU A 138 19.47 19.99 -22.57
N ARG A 139 20.26 19.90 -21.49
CA ARG A 139 20.43 21.05 -20.58
C ARG A 139 20.97 22.30 -21.29
N SER A 140 21.73 22.13 -22.38
CA SER A 140 22.23 23.22 -23.21
C SER A 140 21.12 24.05 -23.88
N ASP A 141 19.94 23.47 -24.06
CA ASP A 141 18.79 24.10 -24.74
C ASP A 141 18.07 25.09 -23.82
N PHE A 142 18.43 25.11 -22.53
CA PHE A 142 17.94 26.05 -21.54
C PHE A 142 18.93 27.20 -21.30
N THR A 143 18.42 28.32 -20.80
CA THR A 143 19.23 29.48 -20.43
C THR A 143 20.27 29.10 -19.35
N PRO A 144 21.46 29.72 -19.33
CA PRO A 144 22.54 29.38 -18.40
C PRO A 144 22.10 29.25 -16.94
N ASP A 145 21.23 30.14 -16.47
CA ASP A 145 20.74 30.18 -15.09
C ASP A 145 19.91 28.94 -14.71
N LEU A 146 19.25 28.30 -15.69
CA LEU A 146 18.41 27.12 -15.45
C LEU A 146 19.21 25.80 -15.48
N ARG A 147 20.35 25.76 -16.18
CA ARG A 147 21.09 24.51 -16.47
C ARG A 147 21.53 23.74 -15.23
N HIS A 148 21.74 24.44 -14.11
CA HIS A 148 22.21 23.86 -12.86
C HIS A 148 21.06 23.40 -11.94
N ILE A 149 19.84 23.91 -12.15
CA ILE A 149 18.69 23.62 -11.30
C ILE A 149 17.70 22.65 -11.94
N ILE A 150 17.81 22.41 -13.25
CA ILE A 150 16.98 21.46 -14.00
C ILE A 150 17.77 20.22 -14.45
N THR A 151 17.03 19.16 -14.72
CA THR A 151 17.51 17.98 -15.46
C THR A 151 16.49 17.58 -16.51
N THR A 152 16.85 16.63 -17.36
CA THR A 152 16.03 16.12 -18.47
C THR A 152 16.06 14.59 -18.47
N VAL A 153 15.01 13.93 -18.96
CA VAL A 153 14.98 12.45 -19.06
C VAL A 153 16.17 11.95 -19.89
N ARG A 154 16.52 12.66 -20.97
CA ARG A 154 17.71 12.40 -21.79
C ARG A 154 19.01 12.45 -20.98
N SER A 155 19.15 13.42 -20.09
CA SER A 155 20.35 13.57 -19.25
C SER A 155 20.47 12.43 -18.23
N GLU A 156 19.35 12.02 -17.61
CA GLU A 156 19.33 10.99 -16.57
C GLU A 156 19.49 9.56 -17.13
N LEU A 157 18.91 9.27 -18.30
CA LEU A 157 19.00 7.95 -18.93
C LEU A 157 20.21 7.80 -19.86
N GLY A 158 20.86 8.91 -20.21
CA GLY A 158 22.04 8.93 -21.08
C GLY A 158 21.73 9.03 -22.58
N PRO A 159 22.75 9.42 -23.39
CA PRO A 159 22.58 9.75 -24.80
C PRO A 159 22.24 8.54 -25.69
N GLN A 160 22.67 7.33 -25.30
CA GLN A 160 22.46 6.11 -26.10
C GLN A 160 21.10 5.44 -25.85
N THR A 161 20.37 5.86 -24.82
CA THR A 161 19.09 5.25 -24.47
C THR A 161 18.02 5.67 -25.48
N LYS A 162 17.36 4.69 -26.10
CA LYS A 162 16.20 4.95 -26.96
C LYS A 162 15.03 5.35 -26.07
N LEU A 163 14.67 6.63 -26.13
CA LEU A 163 13.49 7.15 -25.46
C LEU A 163 12.23 6.71 -26.25
N PRO A 164 11.13 6.33 -25.57
CA PRO A 164 9.87 6.06 -26.25
C PRO A 164 9.32 7.32 -26.93
N ASP A 165 8.35 7.12 -27.82
CA ASP A 165 7.58 8.22 -28.39
C ASP A 165 6.92 9.03 -27.26
N PRO A 166 7.07 10.37 -27.22
CA PRO A 166 6.38 11.23 -26.27
C PRO A 166 4.88 10.95 -26.15
N GLU A 167 4.22 10.59 -27.25
CA GLU A 167 2.78 10.32 -27.28
C GLU A 167 2.39 9.14 -26.37
N ILE A 168 3.28 8.14 -26.20
CA ILE A 168 3.07 7.01 -25.29
C ILE A 168 3.00 7.51 -23.83
N LEU A 169 3.93 8.40 -23.43
CA LEU A 169 3.91 8.99 -22.09
C LEU A 169 2.71 9.90 -21.90
N ILE A 170 2.37 10.72 -22.89
CA ILE A 170 1.24 11.65 -22.82
C ILE A 170 -0.05 10.87 -22.56
N ASN A 171 -0.32 9.82 -23.34
CA ASN A 171 -1.49 8.97 -23.16
C ASN A 171 -1.51 8.28 -21.79
N ALA A 172 -0.38 7.70 -21.38
CA ALA A 172 -0.29 6.99 -20.10
C ALA A 172 -0.46 7.92 -18.90
N ILE A 173 0.14 9.12 -18.93
CA ILE A 173 0.01 10.14 -17.88
C ILE A 173 -1.43 10.65 -17.82
N ALA A 174 -2.03 11.01 -18.95
CA ALA A 174 -3.39 11.54 -18.99
C ALA A 174 -4.42 10.49 -18.52
N SER A 175 -4.29 9.23 -18.94
CA SER A 175 -5.15 8.14 -18.47
C SER A 175 -5.01 7.93 -16.96
N LYS A 176 -3.77 7.80 -16.46
CA LYS A 176 -3.51 7.56 -15.03
C LYS A 176 -3.99 8.73 -14.18
N LEU A 177 -3.81 9.97 -14.63
CA LEU A 177 -4.32 11.17 -13.97
C LEU A 177 -5.86 11.16 -13.89
N GLN A 178 -6.53 10.83 -14.99
CA GLN A 178 -7.99 10.75 -15.02
C GLN A 178 -8.51 9.68 -14.03
N ASP A 179 -7.86 8.51 -13.99
CA ASP A 179 -8.22 7.43 -13.07
C ASP A 179 -8.03 7.84 -11.60
N LEU A 180 -6.90 8.50 -11.27
CA LEU A 180 -6.62 8.99 -9.91
C LEU A 180 -7.61 10.07 -9.48
N VAL A 181 -7.94 11.02 -10.37
CA VAL A 181 -8.85 12.12 -10.07
C VAL A 181 -10.31 11.66 -9.99
N SER A 182 -10.68 10.61 -10.72
CA SER A 182 -12.00 9.98 -10.57
C SER A 182 -12.14 9.24 -9.24
N ASN A 183 -11.03 8.94 -8.55
CA ASN A 183 -10.98 8.15 -7.32
C ASN A 183 -10.18 8.84 -6.21
N LEU A 184 -10.34 10.16 -6.02
CA LEU A 184 -9.56 10.93 -5.04
C LEU A 184 -9.71 10.44 -3.58
N ASP A 185 -10.76 9.69 -3.26
CA ASP A 185 -11.03 9.13 -1.93
C ASP A 185 -10.14 7.94 -1.58
N VAL A 186 -9.44 7.35 -2.56
CA VAL A 186 -8.54 6.23 -2.35
C VAL A 186 -7.20 6.72 -1.76
N THR A 187 -6.81 6.16 -0.61
CA THR A 187 -5.64 6.61 0.17
C THR A 187 -4.28 6.30 -0.47
N ASP A 188 -4.24 5.35 -1.41
CA ASP A 188 -2.99 4.74 -1.89
C ASP A 188 -2.08 5.75 -2.62
N PHE A 189 -2.66 6.65 -3.43
CA PHE A 189 -1.84 7.64 -4.14
C PHE A 189 -1.24 8.68 -3.18
N ILE A 190 -1.93 9.01 -2.09
CA ILE A 190 -1.39 9.91 -1.07
C ILE A 190 -0.23 9.29 -0.31
N GLU A 191 -0.27 7.97 -0.08
CA GLU A 191 0.87 7.26 0.49
C GLU A 191 2.09 7.33 -0.44
N TYR A 192 1.91 7.04 -1.74
CA TYR A 192 2.99 7.22 -2.73
C TYR A 192 3.50 8.66 -2.78
N TYR A 193 2.60 9.64 -2.84
CA TYR A 193 2.94 11.07 -2.88
C TYR A 193 3.78 11.49 -1.67
N ARG A 194 3.39 11.01 -0.48
CA ARG A 194 4.10 11.26 0.78
C ARG A 194 5.47 10.61 0.77
N ASP A 195 5.55 9.30 0.49
CA ASP A 195 6.78 8.52 0.62
C ASP A 195 7.88 8.97 -0.37
N ASN A 196 7.47 9.51 -1.51
CA ASN A 196 8.38 10.06 -2.50
C ASN A 196 8.66 11.57 -2.32
N ASN A 197 8.14 12.19 -1.25
CA ASN A 197 8.33 13.63 -1.03
C ASN A 197 9.70 13.96 -0.42
N VAL A 198 10.50 14.78 -1.10
CA VAL A 198 11.86 15.13 -0.66
C VAL A 198 11.91 15.95 0.63
N LEU A 199 10.81 16.60 0.99
CA LEU A 199 10.80 17.53 2.12
C LEU A 199 10.65 16.83 3.47
N LEU A 200 10.12 15.61 3.53
CA LEU A 200 9.85 14.92 4.79
C LEU A 200 11.12 14.77 5.65
N GLY A 201 10.99 15.11 6.94
CA GLY A 201 12.08 15.07 7.91
C GLY A 201 13.14 16.16 7.71
N ARG A 202 13.00 17.07 6.74
CA ARG A 202 13.97 18.14 6.49
C ARG A 202 13.59 19.44 7.17
N GLU A 203 14.60 20.23 7.51
CA GLU A 203 14.41 21.64 7.82
C GLU A 203 14.24 22.42 6.52
N VAL A 204 13.21 23.27 6.51
CA VAL A 204 12.81 24.08 5.36
C VAL A 204 12.61 25.51 5.79
N ASN A 205 12.83 26.43 4.87
CA ASN A 205 12.38 27.81 4.98
C ASN A 205 11.04 27.91 4.27
N VAL A 206 10.01 28.30 5.02
CA VAL A 206 8.67 28.56 4.49
C VAL A 206 8.55 30.06 4.22
N LEU A 207 8.14 30.43 3.02
CA LEU A 207 7.87 31.81 2.63
C LEU A 207 6.36 32.04 2.52
N ASN A 208 5.84 32.95 3.36
CA ASN A 208 4.43 33.33 3.42
C ASN A 208 4.29 34.86 3.43
N ASN A 209 3.71 35.44 2.37
CA ASN A 209 3.33 36.86 2.25
C ASN A 209 4.31 37.82 2.97
N ASP A 210 5.58 37.80 2.51
CA ASP A 210 6.73 38.60 2.97
C ASP A 210 7.50 38.14 4.23
N ASN A 211 6.98 37.19 5.00
CA ASN A 211 7.71 36.58 6.11
C ASN A 211 8.31 35.24 5.73
N SER A 212 9.56 35.01 6.15
CA SER A 212 10.21 33.71 6.07
C SER A 212 10.48 33.15 7.46
N TYR A 213 10.25 31.86 7.65
CA TYR A 213 10.58 31.18 8.90
C TYR A 213 11.11 29.77 8.66
N CYS A 214 11.97 29.31 9.57
CA CYS A 214 12.49 27.95 9.55
C CYS A 214 11.50 27.00 10.23
N ALA A 215 11.24 25.86 9.60
CA ALA A 215 10.37 24.82 10.14
C ALA A 215 10.90 23.43 9.79
N LEU A 216 10.53 22.43 10.58
CA LEU A 216 10.73 21.02 10.24
C LEU A 216 9.48 20.48 9.60
N VAL A 217 9.63 19.85 8.45
CA VAL A 217 8.54 19.10 7.84
C VAL A 217 8.38 17.79 8.59
N GLU A 218 7.30 17.69 9.35
CA GLU A 218 6.97 16.49 10.12
C GLU A 218 6.28 15.45 9.24
N ASP A 219 5.41 15.91 8.33
CA ASP A 219 4.51 15.01 7.62
C ASP A 219 3.79 15.66 6.42
N ILE A 220 3.03 14.85 5.69
CA ILE A 220 2.02 15.28 4.72
C ILE A 220 0.70 14.59 5.05
N ASP A 221 -0.39 15.33 5.23
CA ASP A 221 -1.66 14.76 5.63
C ASP A 221 -2.46 14.10 4.47
N ALA A 222 -3.69 13.66 4.75
CA ALA A 222 -4.54 13.01 3.75
C ALA A 222 -5.07 13.96 2.65
N ASN A 223 -4.98 15.27 2.88
CA ASN A 223 -5.36 16.31 1.91
C ASN A 223 -4.11 16.92 1.24
N ALA A 224 -2.98 16.20 1.28
CA ALA A 224 -1.69 16.63 0.78
C ALA A 224 -1.18 17.96 1.37
N ARG A 225 -1.61 18.34 2.58
CA ARG A 225 -1.10 19.54 3.27
C ARG A 225 0.24 19.24 3.92
N LEU A 226 1.19 20.16 3.78
CA LEU A 226 2.49 20.03 4.42
C LEU A 226 2.35 20.36 5.91
N ILE A 227 2.67 19.40 6.77
CA ILE A 227 2.62 19.59 8.21
C ILE A 227 4.01 19.98 8.69
N VAL A 228 4.13 21.20 9.19
CA VAL A 228 5.41 21.78 9.59
C VAL A 228 5.39 22.17 11.06
N ARG A 229 6.53 22.02 11.74
CA ARG A 229 6.75 22.52 13.09
C ARG A 229 7.75 23.65 13.04
N ARG A 230 7.29 24.87 13.34
CA ARG A 230 8.15 26.07 13.36
C ARG A 230 9.27 25.93 14.39
N ARG A 231 10.44 26.48 14.06
CA ARG A 231 11.62 26.42 14.93
C ARG A 231 11.70 27.53 15.97
N ASP A 232 11.00 28.64 15.76
CA ASP A 232 10.99 29.79 16.66
C ASP A 232 10.12 29.57 17.90
N ASN A 233 8.95 28.97 17.74
CA ASN A 233 7.97 28.80 18.82
C ASN A 233 7.46 27.36 18.99
N GLY A 234 7.87 26.42 18.13
CA GLY A 234 7.42 25.03 18.17
C GLY A 234 5.99 24.80 17.68
N HIS A 235 5.30 25.84 17.18
CA HIS A 235 3.93 25.75 16.70
C HIS A 235 3.83 24.85 15.46
N ARG A 236 2.79 24.01 15.43
CA ARG A 236 2.51 23.09 14.33
C ARG A 236 1.50 23.72 13.37
N GLU A 237 1.84 23.79 12.09
CA GLU A 237 1.08 24.46 11.05
C GLU A 237 0.81 23.52 9.86
N PHE A 238 -0.29 23.76 9.14
CA PHE A 238 -0.73 22.99 7.99
C PHE A 238 -0.74 23.91 6.77
N LEU A 239 0.17 23.69 5.83
CA LEU A 239 0.30 24.50 4.63
C LEU A 239 -0.45 23.83 3.47
N ASN A 240 -1.35 24.58 2.82
CA ASN A 240 -2.06 24.16 1.60
C ASN A 240 -1.33 24.58 0.33
N SER A 241 -0.56 25.67 0.44
CA SER A 241 0.19 26.29 -0.64
C SER A 241 1.31 27.12 -0.03
N GLY A 242 2.36 27.40 -0.79
CA GLY A 242 3.45 28.25 -0.33
C GLY A 242 4.74 27.94 -1.08
N GLU A 243 5.78 28.73 -0.82
CA GLU A 243 7.12 28.41 -1.30
C GLU A 243 7.93 27.84 -0.14
N VAL A 244 8.47 26.65 -0.38
CA VAL A 244 9.22 25.89 0.59
C VAL A 244 10.57 25.54 -0.02
N THR A 245 11.63 25.97 0.65
CA THR A 245 13.01 25.74 0.21
C THR A 245 13.74 24.92 1.26
N ILE A 246 14.46 23.88 0.82
CA ILE A 246 15.24 23.03 1.72
C ILE A 246 16.39 23.87 2.29
N ASN A 247 16.57 23.84 3.61
CA ASN A 247 17.73 24.46 4.23
C ASN A 247 18.92 23.49 4.14
N PRO A 248 19.99 23.81 3.38
CA PRO A 248 21.08 22.88 3.11
C PRO A 248 21.99 22.61 4.33
N THR A 249 21.85 23.39 5.41
CA THR A 249 22.77 23.33 6.55
C THR A 249 22.55 22.15 7.50
N LYS A 250 21.46 21.39 7.36
CA LYS A 250 21.18 20.23 8.24
C LYS A 250 20.64 19.02 7.47
N PRO A 251 21.15 17.81 7.77
CA PRO A 251 20.66 16.58 7.16
C PRO A 251 19.23 16.26 7.58
N ALA A 252 18.53 15.48 6.75
CA ALA A 252 17.18 15.00 7.05
C ALA A 252 17.18 14.20 8.36
N GLN A 253 16.27 14.53 9.26
CA GLN A 253 16.03 13.75 10.46
C GLN A 253 15.24 12.49 10.09
N PRO A 254 15.52 11.33 10.71
CA PRO A 254 14.77 10.11 10.44
C PRO A 254 13.30 10.35 10.76
N VAL A 255 12.47 10.27 9.71
CA VAL A 255 11.01 10.34 9.82
C VAL A 255 10.57 9.14 10.65
N GLN A 256 9.82 9.38 11.73
CA GLN A 256 9.25 8.26 12.49
C GLN A 256 8.30 7.49 11.57
N PRO A 257 8.42 6.15 11.46
CA PRO A 257 7.53 5.38 10.61
C PRO A 257 6.09 5.56 11.08
N ARG A 258 5.22 6.06 10.20
CA ARG A 258 3.79 6.11 10.47
C ARG A 258 3.26 4.69 10.65
N LYS A 259 2.45 4.48 11.68
CA LYS A 259 1.54 3.34 11.72
C LYS A 259 0.60 3.53 10.52
N GLY A 260 0.60 2.59 9.57
CA GLY A 260 -0.21 2.66 8.35
C GLY A 260 -1.66 3.08 8.61
N THR A 261 -2.29 3.71 7.62
CA THR A 261 -3.69 4.15 7.72
C THR A 261 -4.57 2.98 8.21
N PRO A 262 -5.42 3.17 9.24
CA PRO A 262 -6.08 2.05 9.92
C PRO A 262 -6.96 1.20 9.00
N VAL A 263 -7.50 1.80 7.93
CA VAL A 263 -8.47 1.14 7.04
C VAL A 263 -7.81 0.14 6.08
N SER A 264 -6.71 0.49 5.40
CA SER A 264 -6.03 -0.42 4.45
C SER A 264 -5.46 -1.64 5.17
N ARG A 265 -4.90 -1.43 6.37
CA ARG A 265 -4.38 -2.51 7.21
C ARG A 265 -5.48 -3.42 7.74
N GLN A 266 -6.64 -2.87 8.10
CA GLN A 266 -7.79 -3.67 8.54
C GLN A 266 -8.31 -4.54 7.40
N ILE A 267 -8.43 -4.01 6.18
CA ILE A 267 -8.90 -4.78 5.01
C ILE A 267 -7.92 -5.90 4.69
N TYR A 268 -6.62 -5.61 4.69
CA TYR A 268 -5.59 -6.63 4.51
C TYR A 268 -5.67 -7.71 5.58
N ASP A 269 -5.74 -7.32 6.86
CA ASP A 269 -5.82 -8.25 7.98
C ASP A 269 -7.05 -9.17 7.87
N LEU A 270 -8.21 -8.61 7.50
CA LEU A 270 -9.45 -9.36 7.28
C LEU A 270 -9.32 -10.35 6.11
N ALA A 271 -8.78 -9.90 4.97
CA ALA A 271 -8.61 -10.74 3.78
C ALA A 271 -7.68 -11.93 4.06
N VAL A 272 -6.54 -11.68 4.70
CA VAL A 272 -5.56 -12.73 5.01
C VAL A 272 -6.09 -13.69 6.08
N MET A 273 -6.76 -13.19 7.13
CA MET A 273 -7.46 -14.05 8.09
C MET A 273 -8.51 -14.94 7.40
N GLY A 274 -9.25 -14.40 6.44
CA GLY A 274 -10.21 -15.15 5.62
C GLY A 274 -9.58 -16.27 4.81
N ILE A 275 -8.41 -16.03 4.19
CA ILE A 275 -7.67 -17.05 3.44
C ILE A 275 -7.24 -18.21 4.36
N PHE A 276 -6.64 -17.89 5.52
CA PHE A 276 -6.22 -18.93 6.46
C PHE A 276 -7.40 -19.70 7.06
N LEU A 277 -8.50 -19.01 7.37
CA LEU A 277 -9.74 -19.65 7.79
C LEU A 277 -10.25 -20.65 6.72
N ALA A 278 -10.26 -20.25 5.46
CA ALA A 278 -10.65 -21.13 4.35
C ALA A 278 -9.71 -22.34 4.23
N LEU A 279 -8.39 -22.16 4.40
CA LEU A 279 -7.43 -23.27 4.41
C LEU A 279 -7.68 -24.26 5.56
N ILE A 280 -8.00 -23.77 6.77
CA ILE A 280 -8.36 -24.63 7.90
C ILE A 280 -9.64 -25.45 7.56
N ILE A 281 -10.66 -24.80 6.99
CA ILE A 281 -11.91 -25.47 6.58
C ILE A 281 -11.65 -26.51 5.51
N ILE A 282 -10.86 -26.21 4.48
CA ILE A 282 -10.50 -27.19 3.43
C ILE A 282 -9.70 -28.35 4.02
N GLY A 283 -8.72 -28.03 4.88
CA GLY A 283 -7.94 -29.02 5.62
C GLY A 283 -8.82 -29.93 6.49
N SER A 284 -10.00 -29.45 6.90
CA SER A 284 -10.97 -30.26 7.65
C SER A 284 -11.63 -31.37 6.86
N LYS A 285 -11.73 -31.20 5.54
CA LYS A 285 -12.36 -32.16 4.63
C LYS A 285 -11.37 -33.14 4.04
N ILE A 286 -10.07 -32.83 4.11
CA ILE A 286 -9.01 -33.75 3.73
C ILE A 286 -8.75 -34.68 4.92
N THR A 287 -9.54 -35.74 5.03
CA THR A 287 -9.52 -36.68 6.16
C THR A 287 -9.07 -38.08 5.75
N LEU A 288 -8.10 -38.64 6.49
CA LEU A 288 -7.79 -40.07 6.46
C LEU A 288 -8.67 -40.78 7.51
N PRO A 289 -9.39 -41.85 7.13
CA PRO A 289 -10.33 -42.53 8.01
C PRO A 289 -9.57 -43.40 9.03
N PHE A 290 -9.30 -42.84 10.21
CA PHE A 290 -8.77 -43.57 11.37
C PHE A 290 -9.89 -43.83 12.39
N PRO A 291 -9.76 -44.88 13.23
CA PRO A 291 -10.76 -45.20 14.24
C PRO A 291 -10.87 -44.09 15.29
N ILE A 292 -12.10 -43.66 15.61
CA ILE A 292 -12.45 -42.67 16.65
C ILE A 292 -12.02 -41.23 16.31
N VAL A 293 -10.73 -41.00 16.02
CA VAL A 293 -10.15 -39.68 15.70
C VAL A 293 -9.69 -39.66 14.24
N PRO A 294 -10.44 -39.05 13.31
CA PRO A 294 -10.00 -38.90 11.92
C PRO A 294 -8.77 -38.00 11.85
N LYS A 295 -7.80 -38.39 11.02
CA LYS A 295 -6.61 -37.57 10.78
C LYS A 295 -6.89 -36.60 9.66
N THR A 296 -6.61 -35.31 9.89
CA THR A 296 -6.90 -34.25 8.93
C THR A 296 -5.69 -33.36 8.70
N LEU A 297 -5.70 -32.53 7.67
CA LEU A 297 -4.66 -31.50 7.47
C LEU A 297 -4.93 -30.22 8.28
N GLN A 298 -5.98 -30.20 9.12
CA GLN A 298 -6.36 -29.01 9.90
C GLN A 298 -5.23 -28.51 10.79
N ALA A 299 -4.59 -29.42 11.54
CA ALA A 299 -3.52 -29.07 12.48
C ALA A 299 -2.38 -28.31 11.78
N THR A 300 -2.00 -28.73 10.57
CA THR A 300 -0.98 -28.05 9.76
C THR A 300 -1.39 -26.61 9.45
N PHE A 301 -2.60 -26.39 8.93
CA PHE A 301 -3.06 -25.04 8.59
C PHE A 301 -3.25 -24.16 9.84
N VAL A 302 -3.65 -24.72 10.97
CA VAL A 302 -3.75 -24.01 12.26
C VAL A 302 -2.39 -23.50 12.73
N LEU A 303 -1.35 -24.33 12.64
CA LEU A 303 0.00 -23.94 13.01
C LEU A 303 0.58 -22.90 12.04
N LEU A 304 0.36 -23.06 10.73
CA LEU A 304 0.72 -22.05 9.72
C LEU A 304 0.01 -20.71 9.96
N THR A 305 -1.27 -20.77 10.33
CA THR A 305 -2.08 -19.58 10.66
C THR A 305 -1.45 -18.80 11.80
N GLY A 306 -1.01 -19.48 12.86
CA GLY A 306 -0.29 -18.84 13.97
C GLY A 306 1.05 -18.26 13.52
N ALA A 307 1.83 -19.02 12.75
CA ALA A 307 3.16 -18.62 12.30
C ALA A 307 3.17 -17.39 11.37
N PHE A 308 2.16 -17.24 10.52
CA PHE A 308 2.04 -16.11 9.58
C PHE A 308 1.25 -14.92 10.14
N LEU A 309 0.17 -15.16 10.89
CA LEU A 309 -0.71 -14.09 11.39
C LEU A 309 -0.31 -13.56 12.77
N GLY A 310 0.55 -14.28 13.50
CA GLY A 310 0.91 -13.92 14.86
C GLY A 310 -0.13 -14.36 15.90
N TRP A 311 0.17 -14.13 17.19
CA TRP A 311 -0.59 -14.78 18.27
C TRP A 311 -2.05 -14.33 18.36
N ARG A 312 -2.31 -13.01 18.21
CA ARG A 312 -3.65 -12.44 18.33
C ARG A 312 -4.53 -12.87 17.18
N ARG A 313 -4.05 -12.67 15.96
CA ARG A 313 -4.83 -12.89 14.73
C ARG A 313 -4.94 -14.37 14.43
N GLY A 314 -3.88 -15.15 14.67
CA GLY A 314 -3.93 -16.60 14.51
C GLY A 314 -4.90 -17.25 15.49
N GLY A 315 -4.82 -16.88 16.77
CA GLY A 315 -5.79 -17.30 17.78
C GLY A 315 -7.23 -16.89 17.44
N LEU A 316 -7.44 -15.63 17.03
CA LEU A 316 -8.76 -15.13 16.64
C LEU A 316 -9.33 -15.87 15.42
N THR A 317 -8.50 -16.18 14.42
CA THR A 317 -8.90 -16.95 13.23
C THR A 317 -9.39 -18.35 13.62
N CYS A 318 -8.67 -19.03 14.52
CA CYS A 318 -9.07 -20.34 15.02
C CYS A 318 -10.29 -20.28 15.94
N LEU A 319 -10.45 -19.20 16.70
CA LEU A 319 -11.66 -18.95 17.51
C LEU A 319 -12.89 -18.76 16.61
N LEU A 320 -12.76 -17.99 15.53
CA LEU A 320 -13.82 -17.82 14.53
C LEU A 320 -14.19 -19.16 13.89
N PHE A 321 -13.21 -19.99 13.50
CA PHE A 321 -13.45 -21.34 13.02
C PHE A 321 -14.28 -22.18 14.01
N MET A 322 -13.90 -22.18 15.29
CA MET A 322 -14.62 -22.91 16.34
C MET A 322 -16.06 -22.39 16.52
N LEU A 323 -16.25 -21.06 16.59
CA LEU A 323 -17.57 -20.44 16.76
C LEU A 323 -18.48 -20.72 15.57
N MET A 324 -17.97 -20.66 14.34
CA MET A 324 -18.73 -21.00 13.13
C MET A 324 -19.22 -22.45 13.18
N GLY A 325 -18.35 -23.38 13.58
CA GLY A 325 -18.72 -24.78 13.69
C GLY A 325 -19.75 -25.03 14.80
N LEU A 326 -19.59 -24.42 15.97
CA LEU A 326 -20.57 -24.51 17.06
C LEU A 326 -21.92 -23.88 16.70
N ALA A 327 -21.93 -22.84 15.87
CA ALA A 327 -23.15 -22.21 15.34
C ALA A 327 -23.90 -23.09 14.32
N GLY A 328 -23.35 -24.24 13.93
CA GLY A 328 -23.99 -25.19 13.01
C GLY A 328 -23.48 -25.16 11.57
N ILE A 329 -22.54 -24.27 11.24
CA ILE A 329 -21.90 -24.28 9.93
C ILE A 329 -21.03 -25.54 9.84
N PRO A 330 -21.11 -26.35 8.76
CA PRO A 330 -20.43 -27.66 8.69
C PRO A 330 -18.94 -27.55 8.40
N VAL A 331 -18.20 -26.78 9.20
CA VAL A 331 -16.75 -26.51 9.06
C VAL A 331 -15.86 -27.53 9.76
N PHE A 332 -16.40 -28.35 10.67
CA PHE A 332 -15.62 -29.41 11.32
C PHE A 332 -15.53 -30.66 10.44
N ALA A 333 -14.63 -31.58 10.81
CA ALA A 333 -14.39 -32.81 10.05
C ALA A 333 -15.67 -33.65 9.88
N LYS A 334 -16.48 -33.75 10.94
CA LYS A 334 -17.72 -34.54 10.98
C LYS A 334 -19.00 -33.68 10.96
N GLY A 335 -18.93 -32.44 10.44
CA GLY A 335 -20.11 -31.56 10.33
C GLY A 335 -19.99 -30.28 11.16
N GLY A 336 -21.02 -29.94 11.93
CA GLY A 336 -21.11 -28.74 12.78
C GLY A 336 -22.29 -28.85 13.76
N GLY A 337 -22.36 -27.91 14.70
CA GLY A 337 -23.42 -27.79 15.70
C GLY A 337 -22.89 -27.79 17.14
N PHE A 338 -23.70 -27.27 18.07
CA PHE A 338 -23.31 -27.19 19.48
C PHE A 338 -23.08 -28.56 20.13
N GLY A 339 -23.81 -29.60 19.69
CA GLY A 339 -23.61 -30.97 20.14
C GLY A 339 -22.21 -31.54 19.85
N TYR A 340 -21.45 -30.90 18.95
CA TYR A 340 -20.07 -31.30 18.64
C TYR A 340 -19.14 -31.20 19.85
N VAL A 341 -19.49 -30.43 20.90
CA VAL A 341 -18.73 -30.39 22.16
C VAL A 341 -18.58 -31.78 22.79
N LEU A 342 -19.54 -32.67 22.56
CA LEU A 342 -19.51 -34.06 23.05
C LEU A 342 -18.71 -35.00 22.12
N ASP A 343 -18.28 -34.54 20.94
CA ASP A 343 -17.43 -35.35 20.05
C ASP A 343 -16.03 -35.51 20.69
N PRO A 344 -15.44 -36.72 20.64
CA PRO A 344 -14.11 -36.98 21.19
C PRO A 344 -12.99 -36.08 20.63
N THR A 345 -13.18 -35.51 19.45
CA THR A 345 -12.19 -34.65 18.79
C THR A 345 -12.30 -33.17 19.12
N PHE A 346 -13.36 -32.73 19.82
CA PHE A 346 -13.60 -31.30 20.05
C PHE A 346 -12.48 -30.61 20.84
N GLY A 347 -11.83 -31.31 21.76
CA GLY A 347 -10.66 -30.78 22.48
C GLY A 347 -9.51 -30.35 21.56
N TYR A 348 -9.35 -30.99 20.40
CA TYR A 348 -8.34 -30.57 19.43
C TYR A 348 -8.70 -29.22 18.80
N ILE A 349 -10.00 -28.94 18.60
CA ILE A 349 -10.48 -27.64 18.08
C ILE A 349 -10.25 -26.54 19.11
N VAL A 350 -10.49 -26.80 20.39
CA VAL A 350 -10.09 -25.88 21.49
C VAL A 350 -8.57 -25.68 21.47
N GLY A 351 -7.83 -26.77 21.30
CA GLY A 351 -6.39 -26.78 21.13
C GLY A 351 -5.90 -25.98 19.93
N PHE A 352 -6.69 -25.81 18.86
CA PHE A 352 -6.30 -24.98 17.71
C PHE A 352 -6.19 -23.51 18.08
N VAL A 353 -7.10 -22.99 18.91
CA VAL A 353 -7.09 -21.59 19.36
C VAL A 353 -5.81 -21.29 20.12
N PHE A 354 -5.50 -22.10 21.13
CA PHE A 354 -4.34 -21.91 21.98
C PHE A 354 -3.03 -22.33 21.29
N GLY A 355 -3.05 -23.39 20.48
CA GLY A 355 -1.91 -23.87 19.71
C GLY A 355 -1.46 -22.86 18.65
N SER A 356 -2.41 -22.29 17.90
CA SER A 356 -2.13 -21.22 16.94
C SER A 356 -1.59 -19.96 17.61
N ALA A 357 -2.21 -19.55 18.73
CA ALA A 357 -1.74 -18.41 19.52
C ALA A 357 -0.31 -18.64 20.07
N MET A 358 -0.02 -19.83 20.60
CA MET A 358 1.30 -20.19 21.12
C MET A 358 2.35 -20.18 20.01
N THR A 359 2.07 -20.79 18.85
CA THR A 359 2.97 -20.77 17.70
C THR A 359 3.25 -19.34 17.25
N GLY A 360 2.21 -18.50 17.11
CA GLY A 360 2.39 -17.10 16.73
C GLY A 360 3.22 -16.32 17.75
N TYR A 361 2.98 -16.51 19.03
CA TYR A 361 3.71 -15.84 20.11
C TYR A 361 5.20 -16.18 20.08
N LEU A 362 5.55 -17.46 19.92
CA LEU A 362 6.94 -17.90 19.86
C LEU A 362 7.62 -17.46 18.56
N CYS A 363 6.92 -17.52 17.43
CA CYS A 363 7.45 -17.03 16.14
C CYS A 363 7.77 -15.52 16.19
N GLU A 364 6.91 -14.72 16.83
CA GLU A 364 7.16 -13.29 17.05
C GLU A 364 8.33 -13.06 18.01
N ARG A 365 8.34 -13.76 19.15
CA ARG A 365 9.38 -13.62 20.19
C ARG A 365 10.77 -13.99 19.68
N PHE A 366 10.89 -15.07 18.92
CA PHE A 366 12.16 -15.52 18.34
C PHE A 366 12.47 -14.88 16.98
N LYS A 367 11.61 -13.97 16.51
CA LYS A 367 11.68 -13.30 15.19
C LYS A 367 11.74 -14.26 14.00
N ALA A 368 11.52 -15.56 14.22
CA ALA A 368 11.57 -16.63 13.23
C ALA A 368 12.78 -16.56 12.28
N ARG A 369 13.93 -16.09 12.79
CA ARG A 369 15.12 -15.78 11.98
C ARG A 369 15.76 -17.02 11.36
N ARG A 370 15.54 -18.19 11.96
CA ARG A 370 16.17 -19.46 11.58
C ARG A 370 15.12 -20.56 11.50
N TRP A 371 15.22 -21.48 10.55
CA TRP A 371 14.21 -22.52 10.32
C TRP A 371 13.94 -23.39 11.57
N TRP A 372 14.95 -23.65 12.41
CA TRP A 372 14.76 -24.41 13.66
C TRP A 372 14.01 -23.62 14.74
N SER A 373 14.11 -22.29 14.77
CA SER A 373 13.30 -21.47 15.68
C SER A 373 11.83 -21.52 15.31
N VAL A 374 11.54 -21.60 14.00
CA VAL A 374 10.19 -21.83 13.49
C VAL A 374 9.73 -23.24 13.84
N LEU A 375 10.57 -24.26 13.62
CA LEU A 375 10.26 -25.64 13.97
C LEU A 375 9.90 -25.78 15.45
N LEU A 376 10.70 -25.23 16.37
CA LEU A 376 10.42 -25.26 17.80
C LEU A 376 9.10 -24.55 18.16
N SER A 377 8.78 -23.45 17.48
CA SER A 377 7.53 -22.71 17.69
C SER A 377 6.31 -23.49 17.21
N LEU A 378 6.43 -24.19 16.09
CA LEU A 378 5.38 -25.08 15.56
C LEU A 378 5.20 -26.31 16.46
N LEU A 379 6.29 -26.94 16.92
CA LEU A 379 6.25 -28.07 17.83
C LEU A 379 5.62 -27.72 19.18
N ALA A 380 5.91 -26.52 19.71
CA ALA A 380 5.26 -26.04 20.93
C ALA A 380 3.75 -25.85 20.74
N GLY A 381 3.31 -25.27 19.62
CA GLY A 381 1.89 -25.16 19.30
C GLY A 381 1.21 -26.52 19.10
N LEU A 382 1.89 -27.47 18.45
CA LEU A 382 1.43 -28.85 18.30
C LEU A 382 1.25 -29.53 19.67
N GLY A 383 2.18 -29.31 20.60
CA GLY A 383 2.09 -29.80 21.98
C GLY A 383 0.86 -29.25 22.72
N VAL A 384 0.59 -27.94 22.59
CA VAL A 384 -0.62 -27.32 23.18
C VAL A 384 -1.90 -27.91 22.57
N LEU A 385 -1.93 -28.08 21.26
CA LEU A 385 -3.04 -28.70 20.55
C LEU A 385 -3.33 -30.11 21.09
N TYR A 386 -2.30 -30.97 21.19
CA TYR A 386 -2.44 -32.31 21.72
C TYR A 386 -2.84 -32.33 23.19
N PHE A 387 -2.35 -31.41 24.01
CA PHE A 387 -2.74 -31.31 25.41
C PHE A 387 -4.25 -31.15 25.58
N PHE A 388 -4.86 -30.17 24.90
CA PHE A 388 -6.31 -29.96 24.96
C PHE A 388 -7.08 -31.12 24.31
N GLY A 389 -6.58 -31.67 23.20
CA GLY A 389 -7.17 -32.83 22.54
C GLY A 389 -7.25 -34.06 23.44
N LEU A 390 -6.15 -34.42 24.10
CA LEU A 390 -6.07 -35.60 24.97
C LEU A 390 -6.86 -35.43 26.26
N VAL A 391 -6.85 -34.24 26.87
CA VAL A 391 -7.64 -33.95 28.08
C VAL A 391 -9.13 -34.11 27.79
N HIS A 392 -9.62 -33.53 26.68
CA HIS A 392 -11.02 -33.67 26.29
C HIS A 392 -11.39 -35.11 25.93
N LEU A 393 -10.53 -35.80 25.18
CA LEU A 393 -10.72 -37.20 24.80
C LEU A 393 -10.85 -38.09 26.04
N TYR A 394 -10.00 -37.87 27.05
CA TYR A 394 -10.07 -38.57 28.34
C TYR A 394 -11.41 -38.33 29.05
N LEU A 395 -11.86 -37.08 29.13
CA LEU A 395 -13.12 -36.72 29.80
C LEU A 395 -14.34 -37.30 29.09
N ILE A 396 -14.43 -37.14 27.76
CA ILE A 396 -15.58 -37.62 26.98
C ILE A 396 -15.67 -39.13 27.02
N LEU A 397 -14.58 -39.85 26.74
CA LEU A 397 -14.64 -41.31 26.76
C LEU A 397 -14.92 -41.84 28.17
N GLY A 398 -14.38 -41.23 29.23
CA GLY A 398 -14.69 -41.58 30.61
C GLY A 398 -16.15 -41.35 31.02
N VAL A 399 -16.85 -40.42 30.37
CA VAL A 399 -18.29 -40.18 30.60
C VAL A 399 -19.18 -41.14 29.80
N PHE A 400 -18.76 -41.54 28.60
CA PHE A 400 -19.58 -42.39 27.70
C PHE A 400 -19.28 -43.89 27.79
N THR A 401 -18.14 -44.30 28.35
CA THR A 401 -17.81 -45.72 28.55
C THR A 401 -17.83 -46.05 30.05
N GLU A 402 -18.60 -47.07 30.44
CA GLU A 402 -18.63 -47.60 31.81
C GLU A 402 -17.30 -48.25 32.25
N HIS A 403 -16.33 -48.34 31.33
CA HIS A 403 -14.98 -48.82 31.57
C HIS A 403 -13.99 -47.65 31.62
N SER A 404 -13.18 -47.59 32.67
CA SER A 404 -12.05 -46.66 32.75
C SER A 404 -10.97 -47.07 31.74
N LEU A 405 -10.97 -46.45 30.55
CA LEU A 405 -9.89 -46.63 29.59
C LEU A 405 -8.55 -46.26 30.23
N SER A 406 -7.53 -47.07 29.95
CA SER A 406 -6.19 -46.81 30.46
C SER A 406 -5.59 -45.57 29.78
N LEU A 407 -4.71 -44.86 30.49
CA LEU A 407 -3.99 -43.70 29.94
C LEU A 407 -3.18 -44.07 28.68
N VAL A 408 -2.72 -45.33 28.60
CA VAL A 408 -1.99 -45.88 27.44
C VAL A 408 -2.90 -45.97 26.21
N GLU A 409 -4.15 -46.40 26.36
CA GLU A 409 -5.10 -46.50 25.24
C GLU A 409 -5.48 -45.12 24.70
N ILE A 410 -5.66 -44.15 25.58
CA ILE A 410 -5.97 -42.77 25.19
C ILE A 410 -4.81 -42.13 24.44
N LEU A 411 -3.57 -42.35 24.90
CA LEU A 411 -2.38 -41.92 24.16
C LEU A 411 -2.25 -42.66 22.82
N ARG A 412 -2.60 -43.95 22.76
CA ARG A 412 -2.55 -44.71 21.51
C ARG A 412 -3.52 -44.17 20.47
N ILE A 413 -4.77 -43.90 20.87
CA ILE A 413 -5.84 -43.42 19.99
C ILE A 413 -5.64 -41.94 19.63
N GLY A 414 -5.35 -41.10 20.63
CA GLY A 414 -5.33 -39.65 20.47
C GLY A 414 -3.97 -39.04 20.08
N LEU A 415 -2.85 -39.75 20.26
CA LEU A 415 -1.51 -39.21 20.03
C LEU A 415 -0.69 -40.09 19.08
N TRP A 416 -0.38 -41.33 19.47
CA TRP A 416 0.63 -42.15 18.79
C TRP A 416 0.33 -42.45 17.32
N LEU A 417 -0.95 -42.60 16.97
CA LEU A 417 -1.38 -42.87 15.59
C LEU A 417 -1.18 -41.65 14.67
N SER A 418 -1.35 -40.45 15.20
CA SER A 418 -1.33 -39.20 14.43
C SER A 418 0.06 -38.54 14.42
N LEU A 419 0.78 -38.64 15.54
CA LEU A 419 2.02 -37.93 15.83
C LEU A 419 3.11 -38.04 14.74
N PRO A 420 3.43 -39.23 14.18
CA PRO A 420 4.51 -39.34 13.19
C PRO A 420 4.28 -38.47 11.94
N GLY A 421 3.04 -38.43 11.44
CA GLY A 421 2.74 -37.61 10.26
C GLY A 421 2.61 -36.13 10.59
N ASP A 422 2.15 -35.79 11.79
CA ASP A 422 2.08 -34.39 12.23
C ASP A 422 3.48 -33.80 12.44
N LEU A 423 4.43 -34.60 12.96
CA LEU A 423 5.83 -34.21 13.07
C LEU A 423 6.47 -33.99 11.69
N LEU A 424 6.19 -34.87 10.71
CA LEU A 424 6.65 -34.71 9.34
C LEU A 424 6.11 -33.41 8.73
N LEU A 425 4.79 -33.19 8.80
CA LEU A 425 4.13 -31.99 8.26
C LEU A 425 4.58 -30.72 8.98
N THR A 426 4.86 -30.79 10.27
CA THR A 426 5.43 -29.69 11.06
C THR A 426 6.84 -29.34 10.58
N GLY A 427 7.67 -30.34 10.28
CA GLY A 427 8.99 -30.15 9.67
C GLY A 427 8.93 -29.44 8.32
N LEU A 428 8.04 -29.89 7.42
CA LEU A 428 7.82 -29.27 6.12
C LEU A 428 7.27 -27.83 6.25
N SER A 429 6.36 -27.62 7.20
CA SER A 429 5.79 -26.31 7.51
C SER A 429 6.85 -25.32 8.00
N ALA A 430 7.81 -25.77 8.81
CA ALA A 430 8.91 -24.93 9.27
C ALA A 430 9.76 -24.39 8.10
N ILE A 431 10.04 -25.25 7.11
CA ILE A 431 10.78 -24.87 5.91
C ILE A 431 9.96 -23.86 5.08
N LEU A 432 8.66 -24.14 4.88
CA LEU A 432 7.75 -23.28 4.12
C LEU A 432 7.65 -21.88 4.75
N VAL A 433 7.38 -21.81 6.05
CA VAL A 433 7.29 -20.54 6.79
C VAL A 433 8.61 -19.79 6.69
N HIS A 434 9.75 -20.45 6.88
CA HIS A 434 11.05 -19.79 6.77
C HIS A 434 11.29 -19.16 5.39
N ARG A 435 10.88 -19.84 4.30
CA ARG A 435 11.03 -19.33 2.92
C ARG A 435 10.07 -18.20 2.57
N LEU A 436 8.83 -18.26 3.07
CA LEU A 436 7.78 -17.30 2.70
C LEU A 436 7.68 -16.09 3.63
N GLN A 437 8.23 -16.17 4.84
CA GLN A 437 8.14 -15.08 5.81
C GLN A 437 8.75 -13.74 5.33
N PRO A 438 9.86 -13.69 4.56
CA PRO A 438 10.36 -12.43 4.01
C PRO A 438 9.36 -11.75 3.07
N VAL A 439 8.65 -12.53 2.25
CA VAL A 439 7.61 -12.02 1.33
C VAL A 439 6.43 -11.47 2.12
N PHE A 440 6.08 -12.13 3.23
CA PHE A 440 4.96 -11.74 4.09
C PHE A 440 5.24 -10.53 4.99
N LYS A 441 6.52 -10.25 5.31
CA LYS A 441 6.96 -9.09 6.11
C LYS A 441 7.37 -7.88 5.27
N ALA A 442 7.53 -8.04 3.97
CA ALA A 442 7.87 -6.97 3.03
C ALA A 442 6.65 -6.14 2.57
N ARG A 443 5.46 -6.48 3.09
CA ARG A 443 4.18 -5.75 2.96
C ARG A 443 3.67 -5.48 4.37
#